data_AF-A0A975Y4Y2-F1
#
_entry.id   AF-A0A975Y4Y2-F1
#
_cell.length_a   1.000
_cell.length_b   1.000
_cell.length_c   1.000
_cell.angle_alpha   90.00
_cell.angle_beta   90.00
_cell.angle_gamma   90.00
#
_symmetry.space_group_name_H-M   'P 1'
#
loop_
_entity.id
_entity.type
_entity.pdbx_description
1 polymer ?
#
loop_
_entity_poly.entity_id
_entity_poly.type
_entity_poly.pdbx_seq_one_letter_code
_entity_poly.pdbx_strand_id
1 'polypeptide(L)'
;MRNANIGHGNLRWDDVATISKEKAQEFQRFKLDVDDIVISLDRPIISTGLKVARITKNDLPCLLLQRVGKFEFKTDEIVPEFFFLWLQSPIFINAIDPGRSNGVPHISSKSIEAIPFSLPSKEEQKRIVEKCDRLLSICDEIEKRQQQRQESIVRMNESAIAQLLSSQNPDDFRQHWQRICNNFDLIYSVPETIPKLRQAILQLAVQGKLVRQDPNDESALLVIEKIKHRREYLVKENKIPKLKLYPSINNNELPYILPNSWSWQRIDYLCQHVIDCLHSTPKFLEEGKYCIDTTCIKQGEIIFDKLRFVSEDSFQERIRRLKPQPGDILFSREGTIGLAVILPEGLEVCLGQRMMMFRTFNEIVPEYFRYALVSDTFVQQWQSKLIGTAARHINIADIRKMLIPLPPTAEQKRIVEKCDSLMSLCDTLEAKLKQGRDSSEKLMEVAAKQVLTA
;
A
#
# COMPACT_ATOMS: atom_id res chain seq x y z
N MET A 1 -24.37 1.62 -28.99
CA MET A 1 -24.21 1.66 -27.53
C MET A 1 -24.55 0.29 -26.96
N ARG A 2 -23.58 -0.40 -26.36
CA ARG A 2 -23.79 -1.68 -25.67
C ARG A 2 -24.12 -1.45 -24.19
N ASN A 3 -24.64 -2.46 -23.52
CA ASN A 3 -24.80 -2.49 -22.05
C ASN A 3 -23.51 -2.05 -21.31
N ALA A 4 -22.33 -2.48 -21.78
CA ALA A 4 -21.05 -2.12 -21.17
C ALA A 4 -20.74 -0.61 -21.19
N ASN A 5 -21.35 0.15 -22.11
CA ASN A 5 -21.10 1.59 -22.27
C ASN A 5 -21.91 2.45 -21.29
N ILE A 6 -22.89 1.88 -20.58
CA ILE A 6 -23.73 2.63 -19.64
C ILE A 6 -23.19 2.43 -18.22
N GLY A 7 -22.82 3.51 -17.56
CA GLY A 7 -22.42 3.53 -16.16
C GLY A 7 -23.52 4.07 -15.25
N HIS A 8 -23.16 4.39 -14.00
CA HIS A 8 -24.06 5.06 -13.08
C HIS A 8 -24.03 6.58 -13.33
N GLY A 9 -25.05 7.08 -14.02
CA GLY A 9 -25.20 8.50 -14.35
C GLY A 9 -24.35 8.98 -15.54
N ASN A 10 -23.51 8.13 -16.13
CA ASN A 10 -22.58 8.51 -17.21
C ASN A 10 -22.44 7.43 -18.29
N LEU A 11 -21.85 7.82 -19.42
CA LEU A 11 -21.50 6.93 -20.52
C LEU A 11 -19.99 6.73 -20.58
N ARG A 12 -19.56 5.52 -20.95
CA ARG A 12 -18.16 5.13 -21.08
C ARG A 12 -17.89 4.58 -22.48
N TRP A 13 -16.83 5.07 -23.10
CA TRP A 13 -16.45 4.75 -24.47
C TRP A 13 -15.06 4.10 -24.55
N ASP A 14 -14.59 3.49 -23.47
CA ASP A 14 -13.28 2.83 -23.42
C ASP A 14 -13.24 1.58 -24.33
N ASP A 15 -14.38 0.90 -24.49
CA ASP A 15 -14.59 -0.26 -25.35
C ASP A 15 -15.79 -0.03 -26.28
N VAL A 16 -15.51 0.49 -27.49
CA VAL A 16 -16.51 0.89 -28.49
C VAL A 16 -16.65 -0.17 -29.57
N ALA A 17 -17.90 -0.52 -29.90
CA ALA A 17 -18.22 -1.27 -31.10
C ALA A 17 -18.76 -0.31 -32.18
N THR A 18 -18.14 -0.33 -33.36
CA THR A 18 -18.50 0.54 -34.50
C THR A 18 -19.06 -0.27 -35.67
N ILE A 19 -19.94 0.34 -36.46
CA ILE A 19 -20.43 -0.19 -37.73
C ILE A 19 -20.14 0.81 -38.87
N SER A 20 -20.16 0.36 -40.11
CA SER A 20 -19.95 1.26 -41.26
C SER A 20 -21.11 2.25 -41.41
N LYS A 21 -20.85 3.39 -42.06
CA LYS A 21 -21.85 4.46 -42.24
C LYS A 21 -23.02 4.00 -43.11
N GLU A 22 -22.75 3.16 -44.09
CA GLU A 22 -23.75 2.58 -45.00
C GLU A 22 -24.70 1.68 -44.21
N LYS A 23 -24.15 0.80 -43.37
CA LYS A 23 -24.92 -0.09 -42.51
C LYS A 23 -25.70 0.66 -41.43
N ALA A 24 -25.18 1.78 -40.93
CA ALA A 24 -25.89 2.62 -39.97
C ALA A 24 -27.19 3.21 -40.54
N GLN A 25 -27.29 3.41 -41.87
CA GLN A 25 -28.51 3.89 -42.51
C GLN A 25 -29.68 2.89 -42.43
N GLU A 26 -29.39 1.59 -42.30
CA GLU A 26 -30.42 0.56 -42.10
C GLU A 26 -31.06 0.63 -40.69
N PHE A 27 -30.37 1.25 -39.73
CA PHE A 27 -30.76 1.30 -38.32
C PHE A 27 -31.16 2.70 -37.84
N GLN A 28 -31.58 3.59 -38.75
CA GLN A 28 -31.93 4.98 -38.41
C GLN A 28 -32.99 5.09 -37.29
N ARG A 29 -33.93 4.14 -37.20
CA ARG A 29 -34.94 4.10 -36.14
C ARG A 29 -34.37 3.91 -34.72
N PHE A 30 -33.13 3.46 -34.61
CA PHE A 30 -32.43 3.25 -33.33
C PHE A 30 -31.41 4.35 -33.05
N LYS A 31 -31.43 5.43 -33.82
CA LYS A 31 -30.58 6.57 -33.55
C LYS A 31 -30.95 7.16 -32.19
N LEU A 32 -29.91 7.47 -31.42
CA LEU A 32 -30.00 8.23 -30.19
C LEU A 32 -29.70 9.69 -30.50
N ASP A 33 -30.42 10.58 -29.83
CA ASP A 33 -30.26 12.02 -29.91
C ASP A 33 -29.84 12.59 -28.55
N VAL A 34 -29.47 13.87 -28.52
CA VAL A 34 -29.09 14.55 -27.27
C VAL A 34 -30.28 14.53 -26.31
N ASP A 35 -29.99 14.35 -25.02
CA ASP A 35 -30.95 14.26 -23.92
C ASP A 35 -31.79 12.98 -23.85
N ASP A 36 -31.62 12.02 -24.77
CA ASP A 36 -32.20 10.69 -24.63
C ASP A 36 -31.73 10.05 -23.31
N ILE A 37 -32.68 9.46 -22.56
CA ILE A 37 -32.38 8.72 -21.33
C ILE A 37 -32.32 7.23 -21.67
N VAL A 38 -31.19 6.62 -21.36
CA VAL A 38 -30.91 5.20 -21.63
C VAL A 38 -30.64 4.43 -20.35
N ILE A 39 -31.08 3.18 -20.31
CA ILE A 39 -30.92 2.27 -19.17
C ILE A 39 -30.40 0.92 -19.65
N SER A 40 -29.53 0.28 -18.89
CA SER A 40 -29.21 -1.12 -19.15
C SER A 40 -30.36 -2.04 -18.71
N LEU A 41 -30.74 -2.98 -19.58
CA LEU A 41 -31.70 -4.03 -19.24
C LEU A 41 -31.01 -5.28 -18.66
N ASP A 42 -29.69 -5.42 -18.83
CA ASP A 42 -28.91 -6.56 -18.37
C ASP A 42 -27.99 -6.12 -17.24
N ARG A 43 -28.17 -6.71 -16.05
CA ARG A 43 -27.51 -6.26 -14.82
C ARG A 43 -27.67 -4.74 -14.64
N PRO A 44 -28.91 -4.23 -14.55
CA PRO A 44 -29.20 -2.80 -14.42
C PRO A 44 -28.54 -2.16 -13.21
N ILE A 45 -28.18 -2.92 -12.17
CA ILE A 45 -27.57 -2.39 -10.93
C ILE A 45 -26.13 -2.88 -10.83
N ILE A 46 -25.23 -1.95 -10.50
CA ILE A 46 -23.82 -2.20 -10.16
C ILE A 46 -23.53 -1.64 -8.77
N SER A 47 -22.34 -1.87 -8.24
CA SER A 47 -21.94 -1.40 -6.89
C SER A 47 -22.09 0.11 -6.70
N THR A 48 -21.96 0.89 -7.78
CA THR A 48 -22.11 2.35 -7.74
C THR A 48 -23.56 2.82 -7.94
N GLY A 49 -24.51 1.93 -8.25
CA GLY A 49 -25.94 2.24 -8.43
C GLY A 49 -26.53 1.78 -9.76
N LEU A 50 -27.67 2.37 -10.14
CA LEU A 50 -28.39 2.04 -11.39
C LEU A 50 -27.58 2.47 -12.63
N LYS A 51 -27.48 1.59 -13.61
CA LYS A 51 -26.89 1.82 -14.93
C LYS A 51 -27.86 2.59 -15.84
N VAL A 52 -27.98 3.88 -15.59
CA VAL A 52 -28.78 4.83 -16.36
C VAL A 52 -27.92 6.04 -16.72
N ALA A 53 -28.09 6.59 -17.92
CA ALA A 53 -27.37 7.77 -18.37
C ALA A 53 -28.23 8.62 -19.32
N ARG A 54 -27.83 9.89 -19.48
CA ARG A 54 -28.38 10.81 -20.47
C ARG A 54 -27.37 11.02 -21.58
N ILE A 55 -27.80 10.99 -22.84
CA ILE A 55 -26.93 11.21 -24.00
C ILE A 55 -26.52 12.67 -24.08
N THR A 56 -25.22 12.95 -24.18
CA THR A 56 -24.68 14.29 -24.44
C THR A 56 -24.23 14.44 -25.89
N LYS A 57 -23.94 15.68 -26.31
CA LYS A 57 -23.42 15.96 -27.65
C LYS A 57 -22.11 15.21 -27.95
N ASN A 58 -21.29 14.94 -26.94
CA ASN A 58 -20.01 14.24 -27.09
C ASN A 58 -20.18 12.72 -27.29
N ASP A 59 -21.36 12.18 -26.98
CA ASP A 59 -21.68 10.76 -27.12
C ASP A 59 -22.23 10.40 -28.51
N LEU A 60 -22.45 11.42 -29.35
CA LEU A 60 -23.01 11.27 -30.68
C LEU A 60 -21.93 11.24 -31.77
N PRO A 61 -22.18 10.52 -32.87
CA PRO A 61 -23.38 9.74 -33.17
C PRO A 61 -23.37 8.36 -32.49
N CYS A 62 -24.51 7.93 -31.94
CA CYS A 62 -24.65 6.57 -31.43
C CYS A 62 -26.02 5.94 -31.73
N LEU A 63 -26.03 4.61 -31.80
CA LEU A 63 -27.23 3.79 -32.03
C LEU A 63 -27.56 2.98 -30.78
N LEU A 64 -28.84 2.84 -30.47
CA LEU A 64 -29.38 1.94 -29.47
C LEU A 64 -29.16 0.48 -29.89
N LEU A 65 -28.62 -0.35 -29.00
CA LEU A 65 -28.40 -1.78 -29.25
C LEU A 65 -29.29 -2.62 -28.33
N GLN A 66 -29.38 -3.92 -28.64
CA GLN A 66 -30.07 -4.90 -27.78
C GLN A 66 -29.61 -4.81 -26.33
N ARG A 67 -30.55 -5.04 -25.41
CA ARG A 67 -30.37 -5.01 -23.94
C ARG A 67 -30.04 -3.62 -23.38
N VAL A 68 -30.25 -2.57 -24.17
CA VAL A 68 -30.33 -1.18 -23.72
C VAL A 68 -31.74 -0.67 -23.99
N GLY A 69 -32.39 -0.12 -22.97
CA GLY A 69 -33.67 0.56 -23.09
C GLY A 69 -33.45 2.06 -23.30
N LYS A 70 -34.33 2.68 -24.09
CA LYS A 70 -34.46 4.13 -24.23
C LYS A 70 -35.85 4.52 -23.78
N PHE A 71 -35.97 5.61 -23.02
CA PHE A 71 -37.27 6.15 -22.63
C PHE A 71 -37.72 7.20 -23.63
N GLU A 72 -38.94 7.04 -24.14
CA GLU A 72 -39.63 8.03 -24.98
C GLU A 72 -40.94 8.43 -24.31
N PHE A 73 -41.15 9.73 -24.11
CA PHE A 73 -42.36 10.23 -23.47
C PHE A 73 -43.42 10.53 -24.53
N LYS A 74 -44.63 9.98 -24.34
CA LYS A 74 -45.79 10.26 -25.21
C LYS A 74 -46.49 11.59 -24.89
N THR A 75 -45.98 12.32 -23.91
CA THR A 75 -46.53 13.56 -23.39
C THR A 75 -45.38 14.50 -23.07
N ASP A 76 -45.63 15.79 -23.20
CA ASP A 76 -44.74 16.87 -22.79
C ASP A 76 -44.90 17.23 -21.30
N GLU A 77 -45.82 16.57 -20.57
CA GLU A 77 -46.06 16.70 -19.12
C GLU A 77 -44.91 16.25 -18.22
N ILE A 78 -43.94 15.52 -18.77
CA ILE A 78 -42.80 14.96 -18.03
C ILE A 78 -41.55 15.77 -18.35
N VAL A 79 -40.93 16.33 -17.31
CA VAL A 79 -39.60 16.93 -17.39
C VAL A 79 -38.57 15.78 -17.38
N PRO A 80 -37.75 15.61 -18.43
CA PRO A 80 -36.80 14.49 -18.53
C PRO A 80 -35.84 14.40 -17.33
N GLU A 81 -35.35 15.54 -16.83
CA GLU A 81 -34.48 15.62 -15.65
C GLU A 81 -35.14 15.06 -14.40
N PHE A 82 -36.44 15.37 -14.20
CA PHE A 82 -37.19 14.85 -13.06
C PHE A 82 -37.36 13.33 -13.16
N PHE A 83 -37.67 12.82 -14.35
CA PHE A 83 -37.74 11.39 -14.59
C PHE A 83 -36.39 10.70 -14.36
N PHE A 84 -35.29 11.32 -14.80
CA PHE A 84 -33.94 10.82 -14.57
C PHE A 84 -33.61 10.72 -13.08
N LEU A 85 -33.94 11.74 -12.28
CA LEU A 85 -33.80 11.69 -10.81
C LEU A 85 -34.66 10.59 -10.18
N TRP A 86 -35.90 10.41 -10.68
CA TRP A 86 -36.78 9.36 -10.18
C TRP A 86 -36.24 7.95 -10.44
N LEU A 87 -35.64 7.71 -11.62
CA LEU A 87 -34.98 6.42 -11.92
C LEU A 87 -33.84 6.11 -10.94
N GLN A 88 -33.16 7.14 -10.43
CA GLN A 88 -32.09 6.98 -9.44
C GLN A 88 -32.60 6.88 -8.00
N SER A 89 -33.90 7.08 -7.77
CA SER A 89 -34.48 7.05 -6.43
C SER A 89 -34.54 5.63 -5.86
N PRO A 90 -34.50 5.48 -4.52
CA PRO A 90 -34.72 4.18 -3.87
C PRO A 90 -36.06 3.53 -4.24
N ILE A 91 -37.09 4.31 -4.59
CA ILE A 91 -38.40 3.79 -4.98
C ILE A 91 -38.27 2.95 -6.25
N PHE A 92 -37.62 3.49 -7.29
CA PHE A 92 -37.40 2.77 -8.53
C PHE A 92 -36.44 1.60 -8.35
N ILE A 93 -35.32 1.82 -7.65
CA ILE A 93 -34.30 0.79 -7.41
C ILE A 93 -34.89 -0.40 -6.65
N ASN A 94 -35.69 -0.16 -5.60
CA ASN A 94 -36.34 -1.24 -4.84
C ASN A 94 -37.44 -1.95 -5.64
N ALA A 95 -38.11 -1.25 -6.57
CA ALA A 95 -39.12 -1.86 -7.43
C ALA A 95 -38.52 -2.83 -8.45
N ILE A 96 -37.32 -2.54 -8.96
CA ILE A 96 -36.61 -3.43 -9.88
C ILE A 96 -35.83 -4.53 -9.14
N ASP A 97 -35.35 -4.26 -7.93
CA ASP A 97 -34.55 -5.19 -7.12
C ASP A 97 -34.91 -5.13 -5.63
N PRO A 98 -35.91 -5.91 -5.17
CA PRO A 98 -36.38 -5.87 -3.78
C PRO A 98 -35.45 -6.58 -2.78
N GLY A 99 -34.14 -6.65 -3.06
CA GLY A 99 -33.13 -7.20 -2.15
C GLY A 99 -32.52 -8.54 -2.58
N ARG A 100 -32.33 -8.79 -3.88
CA ARG A 100 -31.62 -10.00 -4.34
C ARG A 100 -30.12 -9.84 -4.09
N SER A 101 -29.52 -10.79 -3.38
CA SER A 101 -28.10 -10.78 -2.99
C SER A 101 -27.11 -10.70 -4.14
N ASN A 102 -27.54 -11.00 -5.38
CA ASN A 102 -26.71 -11.06 -6.58
C ASN A 102 -27.10 -10.04 -7.67
N GLY A 103 -27.98 -9.08 -7.33
CA GLY A 103 -28.53 -8.12 -8.30
C GLY A 103 -29.53 -8.75 -9.28
N VAL A 104 -30.32 -7.93 -9.99
CA VAL A 104 -31.20 -8.42 -11.05
C VAL A 104 -30.40 -8.75 -12.31
N PRO A 105 -30.41 -10.00 -12.83
CA PRO A 105 -29.62 -10.36 -14.00
C PRO A 105 -30.16 -9.74 -15.29
N HIS A 106 -31.49 -9.62 -15.42
CA HIS A 106 -32.15 -9.00 -16.56
C HIS A 106 -33.50 -8.40 -16.13
N ILE A 107 -33.85 -7.23 -16.66
CA ILE A 107 -35.16 -6.59 -16.51
C ILE A 107 -35.80 -6.35 -17.88
N SER A 108 -37.07 -6.72 -18.02
CA SER A 108 -37.81 -6.49 -19.27
C SER A 108 -38.44 -5.09 -19.29
N SER A 109 -38.57 -4.50 -20.48
CA SER A 109 -39.19 -3.18 -20.64
C SER A 109 -40.61 -3.12 -20.05
N LYS A 110 -41.40 -4.18 -20.24
CA LYS A 110 -42.76 -4.29 -19.66
C LYS A 110 -42.76 -4.23 -18.13
N SER A 111 -41.72 -4.76 -17.49
CA SER A 111 -41.60 -4.71 -16.03
C SER A 111 -41.31 -3.30 -15.56
N ILE A 112 -40.47 -2.55 -16.29
CA ILE A 112 -40.18 -1.14 -16.01
C ILE A 112 -41.43 -0.29 -16.21
N GLU A 113 -42.16 -0.50 -17.32
CA GLU A 113 -43.40 0.22 -17.65
C GLU A 113 -44.51 0.01 -16.61
N ALA A 114 -44.50 -1.11 -15.88
CA ALA A 114 -45.48 -1.41 -14.84
C ALA A 114 -45.19 -0.70 -13.50
N ILE A 115 -44.01 -0.09 -13.32
CA ILE A 115 -43.62 0.55 -12.06
C ILE A 115 -44.39 1.88 -11.93
N PRO A 116 -45.15 2.09 -10.84
CA PRO A 116 -45.87 3.35 -10.65
C PRO A 116 -44.94 4.55 -10.54
N PHE A 117 -45.09 5.50 -11.48
CA PHE A 117 -44.37 6.77 -11.48
C PHE A 117 -45.26 7.87 -10.89
N SER A 118 -44.76 8.57 -9.87
CA SER A 118 -45.45 9.72 -9.29
C SER A 118 -45.20 10.95 -10.15
N LEU A 119 -46.25 11.49 -10.78
CA LEU A 119 -46.17 12.63 -11.70
C LEU A 119 -46.79 13.89 -11.08
N PRO A 120 -45.98 14.80 -10.50
CA PRO A 120 -46.45 16.12 -10.06
C PRO A 120 -46.56 17.09 -11.24
N SER A 121 -47.07 18.31 -11.00
CA SER A 121 -47.15 19.35 -12.04
C SER A 121 -45.77 19.70 -12.62
N LYS A 122 -45.70 20.15 -13.88
CA LYS A 122 -44.43 20.55 -14.53
C LYS A 122 -43.62 21.55 -13.69
N GLU A 123 -44.30 22.52 -13.07
CA GLU A 123 -43.66 23.52 -12.22
C GLU A 123 -43.01 22.87 -10.99
N GLU A 124 -43.69 21.92 -10.35
CA GLU A 124 -43.17 21.20 -9.20
C GLU A 124 -42.01 20.27 -9.59
N GLN A 125 -42.09 19.59 -10.75
CA GLN A 125 -40.98 18.79 -11.28
C GLN A 125 -39.71 19.62 -11.46
N LYS A 126 -39.81 20.80 -12.09
CA LYS A 126 -38.68 21.72 -12.26
C LYS A 126 -38.12 22.19 -10.91
N ARG A 127 -39.00 22.54 -9.96
CA ARG A 127 -38.61 22.94 -8.60
C ARG A 127 -37.84 21.84 -7.86
N ILE A 128 -38.26 20.58 -8.01
CA ILE A 128 -37.57 19.42 -7.43
C ILE A 128 -36.20 19.24 -8.08
N VAL A 129 -36.12 19.27 -9.41
CA VAL A 129 -34.85 19.15 -10.15
C VAL A 129 -33.85 20.21 -9.68
N GLU A 130 -34.25 21.49 -9.68
CA GLU A 130 -33.40 22.60 -9.23
C GLU A 130 -32.90 22.41 -7.80
N LYS A 131 -33.77 21.90 -6.90
CA LYS A 131 -33.40 21.63 -5.51
C LYS A 131 -32.42 20.47 -5.40
N CYS A 132 -32.65 19.38 -6.13
CA CYS A 132 -31.78 18.21 -6.14
C CYS A 132 -30.41 18.55 -6.73
N ASP A 133 -30.35 19.24 -7.88
CA ASP A 133 -29.11 19.68 -8.51
C ASP A 133 -28.28 20.55 -7.56
N ARG A 134 -28.94 21.49 -6.86
CA ARG A 134 -28.26 22.30 -5.83
C ARG A 134 -27.71 21.46 -4.69
N LEU A 135 -28.45 20.47 -4.19
CA LEU A 135 -28.00 19.63 -3.08
C LEU A 135 -26.85 18.70 -3.50
N LEU A 136 -26.94 18.09 -4.69
CA LEU A 136 -25.89 17.24 -5.25
C LEU A 136 -24.61 18.05 -5.49
N SER A 137 -24.73 19.27 -6.02
CA SER A 137 -23.57 20.17 -6.18
C SER A 137 -22.90 20.53 -4.85
N ILE A 138 -23.67 20.67 -3.76
CA ILE A 138 -23.11 20.88 -2.42
C ILE A 138 -22.39 19.60 -1.94
N CYS A 139 -22.94 18.43 -2.21
CA CYS A 139 -22.29 17.15 -1.87
C CYS A 139 -20.95 17.01 -2.60
N ASP A 140 -20.92 17.27 -3.91
CA ASP A 140 -19.69 17.25 -4.72
C ASP A 140 -18.64 18.24 -4.17
N GLU A 141 -19.07 19.43 -3.73
CA GLU A 141 -18.18 20.41 -3.13
C GLU A 141 -17.62 19.95 -1.78
N ILE A 142 -18.45 19.32 -0.94
CA ILE A 142 -18.04 18.76 0.35
C ILE A 142 -17.02 17.64 0.14
N GLU A 143 -17.28 16.70 -0.77
CA GLU A 143 -16.37 15.60 -1.10
C GLU A 143 -15.02 16.15 -1.59
N LYS A 144 -15.06 17.13 -2.50
CA LYS A 144 -13.85 17.79 -3.00
C LYS A 144 -13.07 18.49 -1.88
N ARG A 145 -13.75 19.22 -0.98
CA ARG A 145 -13.10 19.87 0.17
C ARG A 145 -12.51 18.86 1.14
N GLN A 146 -13.17 17.72 1.36
CA GLN A 146 -12.67 16.66 2.21
C GLN A 146 -11.40 16.03 1.63
N GLN A 147 -11.39 15.73 0.32
CA GLN A 147 -10.20 15.24 -0.37
C GLN A 147 -9.04 16.24 -0.30
N GLN A 148 -9.29 17.52 -0.54
CA GLN A 148 -8.27 18.56 -0.44
C GLN A 148 -7.69 18.70 0.98
N ARG A 149 -8.54 18.58 2.00
CA ARG A 149 -8.11 18.58 3.40
C ARG A 149 -7.21 17.38 3.70
N GLN A 150 -7.62 16.19 3.28
CA GLN A 150 -6.87 14.95 3.41
C GLN A 150 -5.45 15.08 2.81
N GLU A 151 -5.36 15.52 1.55
CA GLU A 151 -4.08 15.72 0.85
C GLU A 151 -3.21 16.78 1.53
N SER A 152 -3.81 17.83 2.08
CA SER A 152 -3.07 18.89 2.78
C SER A 152 -2.50 18.40 4.11
N ILE A 153 -3.24 17.57 4.85
CA ILE A 153 -2.75 16.94 6.08
C ILE A 153 -1.56 16.02 5.78
N VAL A 154 -1.66 15.17 4.75
CA VAL A 154 -0.56 14.28 4.35
C VAL A 154 0.69 15.08 3.98
N ARG A 155 0.57 16.15 3.18
CA ARG A 155 1.71 17.01 2.85
C ARG A 155 2.33 17.69 4.06
N MET A 156 1.50 18.19 4.98
CA MET A 156 1.99 18.80 6.22
C MET A 156 2.73 17.78 7.10
N ASN A 157 2.20 16.57 7.22
CA ASN A 157 2.83 15.45 7.91
C ASN A 157 4.21 15.12 7.34
N GLU A 158 4.28 14.93 6.02
CA GLU A 158 5.54 14.63 5.34
C GLU A 158 6.59 15.72 5.55
N SER A 159 6.18 16.99 5.45
CA SER A 159 7.07 18.13 5.68
C SER A 159 7.58 18.19 7.12
N ALA A 160 6.70 18.00 8.11
CA ALA A 160 7.07 18.02 9.52
C ALA A 160 8.06 16.88 9.86
N ILE A 161 7.81 15.67 9.37
CA ILE A 161 8.70 14.52 9.54
C ILE A 161 10.04 14.75 8.82
N ALA A 162 10.03 15.31 7.62
CA ALA A 162 11.27 15.60 6.89
C ALA A 162 12.17 16.56 7.67
N GLN A 163 11.60 17.63 8.24
CA GLN A 163 12.34 18.60 9.06
C GLN A 163 12.94 17.94 10.32
N LEU A 164 12.16 17.09 11.00
CA LEU A 164 12.61 16.32 12.16
C LEU A 164 13.82 15.43 11.80
N LEU A 165 13.72 14.67 10.70
CA LEU A 165 14.77 13.73 10.29
C LEU A 165 16.03 14.44 9.76
N SER A 166 15.91 15.64 9.21
CA SER A 166 17.04 16.46 8.74
C SER A 166 17.74 17.27 9.84
N SER A 167 17.24 17.22 11.08
CA SER A 167 17.78 18.01 12.18
C SER A 167 19.23 17.62 12.51
N GLN A 168 20.14 18.60 12.42
CA GLN A 168 21.59 18.42 12.60
C GLN A 168 22.03 18.54 14.06
N ASN A 169 21.32 19.34 14.86
CA ASN A 169 21.61 19.54 16.28
C ASN A 169 20.44 19.09 17.18
N PRO A 170 20.70 18.83 18.48
CA PRO A 170 19.67 18.37 19.41
C PRO A 170 18.56 19.40 19.69
N ASP A 171 18.85 20.69 19.60
CA ASP A 171 17.87 21.75 19.88
C ASP A 171 16.83 21.87 18.78
N ASP A 172 17.26 21.88 17.52
CA ASP A 172 16.37 21.86 16.35
C ASP A 172 15.51 20.60 16.37
N PHE A 173 16.11 19.44 16.67
CA PHE A 173 15.38 18.19 16.80
C PHE A 173 14.25 18.30 17.85
N ARG A 174 14.58 18.81 19.05
CA ARG A 174 13.59 19.04 20.11
C ARG A 174 12.49 19.99 19.67
N GLN A 175 12.81 21.09 18.99
CA GLN A 175 11.82 22.05 18.51
C GLN A 175 10.90 21.45 17.45
N HIS A 176 11.45 20.79 16.43
CA HIS A 176 10.66 20.12 15.39
C HIS A 176 9.77 19.03 15.98
N TRP A 177 10.30 18.25 16.92
CA TRP A 177 9.53 17.25 17.64
C TRP A 177 8.39 17.85 18.47
N GLN A 178 8.66 18.92 19.21
CA GLN A 178 7.65 19.61 20.01
C GLN A 178 6.54 20.20 19.12
N ARG A 179 6.87 20.71 17.93
CA ARG A 179 5.87 21.14 16.94
C ARG A 179 4.97 19.99 16.48
N ILE A 180 5.55 18.82 16.20
CA ILE A 180 4.79 17.62 15.83
C ILE A 180 3.86 17.22 16.99
N CYS A 181 4.37 17.19 18.22
CA CYS A 181 3.58 16.84 19.40
C CYS A 181 2.42 17.82 19.62
N ASN A 182 2.68 19.13 19.53
CA ASN A 182 1.66 20.16 19.74
C ASN A 182 0.55 20.13 18.67
N ASN A 183 0.82 19.54 17.50
CA ASN A 183 -0.13 19.45 16.38
C ASN A 183 -0.44 17.99 16.00
N PHE A 184 -0.21 17.04 16.90
CA PHE A 184 -0.27 15.62 16.58
C PHE A 184 -1.64 15.22 16.05
N ASP A 185 -2.72 15.68 16.71
CA ASP A 185 -4.09 15.38 16.32
C ASP A 185 -4.43 15.88 14.92
N LEU A 186 -3.85 17.01 14.50
CA LEU A 186 -4.04 17.54 13.15
C LEU A 186 -3.19 16.78 12.12
N ILE A 187 -1.94 16.47 12.48
CA ILE A 187 -0.94 15.84 11.60
C ILE A 187 -1.20 14.34 11.40
N TYR A 188 -1.90 13.71 12.34
CA TYR A 188 -2.24 12.28 12.34
C TYR A 188 -3.75 12.03 12.44
N SER A 189 -4.59 12.95 11.94
CA SER A 189 -6.05 12.75 11.89
C SER A 189 -6.51 11.80 10.79
N VAL A 190 -5.59 11.27 9.98
CA VAL A 190 -5.93 10.48 8.78
C VAL A 190 -5.02 9.26 8.65
N PRO A 191 -5.54 8.05 8.33
CA PRO A 191 -4.77 6.80 8.33
C PRO A 191 -3.51 6.83 7.44
N GLU A 192 -3.53 7.60 6.35
CA GLU A 192 -2.48 7.72 5.35
C GLU A 192 -1.18 8.30 5.89
N THR A 193 -1.22 8.94 7.06
CA THR A 193 -0.05 9.54 7.73
C THR A 193 0.74 8.53 8.58
N ILE A 194 0.13 7.41 8.96
CA ILE A 194 0.74 6.41 9.84
C ILE A 194 1.95 5.70 9.20
N PRO A 195 1.93 5.31 7.89
CA PRO A 195 3.10 4.73 7.25
C PRO A 195 4.36 5.61 7.38
N LYS A 196 4.21 6.94 7.26
CA LYS A 196 5.33 7.87 7.37
C LYS A 196 5.85 7.97 8.81
N LEU A 197 4.98 7.87 9.81
CA LEU A 197 5.38 7.78 11.22
C LEU A 197 6.23 6.54 11.50
N ARG A 198 5.81 5.36 11.02
CA ARG A 198 6.58 4.11 11.17
C ARG A 198 7.97 4.24 10.57
N GLN A 199 8.04 4.80 9.36
CA GLN A 199 9.29 5.04 8.66
C GLN A 199 10.19 6.02 9.44
N ALA A 200 9.62 7.09 10.01
CA ALA A 200 10.34 8.03 10.87
C ALA A 200 10.90 7.35 12.13
N ILE A 201 10.12 6.51 12.81
CA ILE A 201 10.57 5.75 13.99
C ILE A 201 11.79 4.89 13.65
N LEU A 202 11.72 4.13 12.56
CA LEU A 202 12.81 3.27 12.11
C LEU A 202 14.04 4.10 11.70
N GLN A 203 13.84 5.25 11.08
CA GLN A 203 14.94 6.14 10.71
C GLN A 203 15.62 6.73 11.96
N LEU A 204 14.86 7.13 12.98
CA LEU A 204 15.41 7.59 14.27
C LEU A 204 16.13 6.46 15.02
N ALA A 205 15.61 5.23 14.91
CA ALA A 205 16.24 4.04 15.47
C ALA A 205 17.64 3.85 14.91
N VAL A 206 17.80 3.88 13.58
CA VAL A 206 19.10 3.65 12.92
C VAL A 206 20.05 4.87 13.00
N GLN A 207 19.53 6.04 13.36
CA GLN A 207 20.34 7.24 13.64
C GLN A 207 20.87 7.28 15.09
N GLY A 208 20.46 6.34 15.94
CA GLY A 208 20.81 6.38 17.37
C GLY A 208 20.15 7.55 18.12
N LYS A 209 18.99 8.00 17.64
CA LYS A 209 18.19 9.10 18.21
C LYS A 209 16.92 8.63 18.94
N LEU A 210 16.63 7.32 18.92
CA LEU A 210 15.40 6.76 19.49
C LEU A 210 15.52 6.37 20.97
N VAL A 211 16.73 6.02 21.44
CA VAL A 211 17.00 5.59 22.81
C VAL A 211 18.22 6.33 23.36
N ARG A 212 18.33 6.45 24.70
CA ARG A 212 19.53 6.99 25.34
C ARG A 212 20.71 6.05 25.11
N GLN A 213 21.86 6.65 24.81
CA GLN A 213 23.14 5.96 24.85
C GLN A 213 23.54 5.73 26.31
N ASP A 214 24.02 4.53 26.62
CA ASP A 214 24.59 4.19 27.92
C ASP A 214 26.12 4.19 27.82
N PRO A 215 26.84 5.04 28.56
CA PRO A 215 28.31 5.05 28.57
C PRO A 215 28.94 3.73 29.01
N ASN A 216 28.20 2.86 29.71
CA ASN A 216 28.67 1.56 30.16
C ASN A 216 28.49 0.45 29.12
N ASP A 217 27.79 0.72 28.02
CA ASP A 217 27.66 -0.26 26.95
C ASP A 217 29.02 -0.52 26.28
N GLU A 218 29.21 -1.75 25.83
CA GLU A 218 30.38 -2.08 25.02
C GLU A 218 30.36 -1.29 23.70
N SER A 219 31.50 -0.76 23.26
CA SER A 219 31.58 -0.08 21.96
C SER A 219 31.23 -1.04 20.81
N ALA A 220 30.63 -0.53 19.74
CA ALA A 220 30.45 -1.29 18.49
C ALA A 220 31.76 -1.86 17.94
N LEU A 221 32.92 -1.28 18.28
CA LEU A 221 34.23 -1.84 17.93
C LEU A 221 34.46 -3.22 18.54
N LEU A 222 34.02 -3.45 19.78
CA LEU A 222 34.12 -4.77 20.42
C LEU A 222 33.19 -5.79 19.75
N VAL A 223 32.00 -5.36 19.32
CA VAL A 223 31.09 -6.20 18.52
C VAL A 223 31.76 -6.62 17.20
N ILE A 224 32.41 -5.68 16.53
CA ILE A 224 33.16 -5.93 15.29
C ILE A 224 34.31 -6.92 15.53
N GLU A 225 35.05 -6.78 16.62
CA GLU A 225 36.12 -7.72 16.98
C GLU A 225 35.60 -9.13 17.24
N LYS A 226 34.48 -9.28 17.97
CA LYS A 226 33.81 -10.58 18.18
C LYS A 226 33.41 -11.22 16.85
N ILE A 227 32.78 -10.45 15.96
CA ILE A 227 32.39 -10.91 14.61
C ILE A 227 33.63 -11.34 13.81
N LYS A 228 34.72 -10.56 13.88
CA LYS A 228 35.99 -10.88 13.21
C LYS A 228 36.52 -12.25 13.67
N HIS A 229 36.66 -12.44 14.98
CA HIS A 229 37.15 -13.70 15.54
C HIS A 229 36.23 -14.88 15.20
N ARG A 230 34.92 -14.69 15.30
CA ARG A 230 33.95 -15.74 14.98
C ARG A 230 33.99 -16.11 13.51
N ARG A 231 34.12 -15.12 12.63
CA ARG A 231 34.26 -15.35 11.19
C ARG A 231 35.54 -16.11 10.87
N GLU A 232 36.68 -15.72 11.43
CA GLU A 232 37.96 -16.39 11.23
C GLU A 232 37.87 -17.88 11.63
N TYR A 233 37.23 -18.17 12.76
CA TYR A 233 36.96 -19.55 13.19
C TYR A 233 36.07 -20.30 12.19
N LEU A 234 34.91 -19.75 11.80
CA LEU A 234 33.98 -20.43 10.89
C LEU A 234 34.54 -20.62 9.47
N VAL A 235 35.39 -19.71 9.00
CA VAL A 235 36.11 -19.85 7.72
C VAL A 235 37.12 -20.99 7.78
N LYS A 236 37.89 -21.12 8.89
CA LYS A 236 38.82 -22.24 9.09
C LYS A 236 38.09 -23.59 9.09
N GLU A 237 36.89 -23.62 9.65
CA GLU A 237 36.00 -24.78 9.67
C GLU A 237 35.24 -25.02 8.34
N ASN A 238 35.47 -24.22 7.30
CA ASN A 238 34.76 -24.26 6.02
C ASN A 238 33.22 -24.13 6.14
N LYS A 239 32.72 -23.54 7.23
CA LYS A 239 31.27 -23.35 7.47
C LYS A 239 30.71 -22.15 6.72
N ILE A 240 31.54 -21.12 6.51
CA ILE A 240 31.17 -19.90 5.79
C ILE A 240 32.25 -19.55 4.75
N PRO A 241 31.89 -18.85 3.66
CA PRO A 241 32.87 -18.39 2.68
C PRO A 241 33.80 -17.32 3.26
N LYS A 242 35.02 -17.21 2.70
CA LYS A 242 35.93 -16.08 2.99
C LYS A 242 35.24 -14.76 2.64
N LEU A 243 35.41 -13.77 3.51
CA LEU A 243 34.91 -12.41 3.29
C LEU A 243 35.55 -11.81 2.04
N LYS A 244 34.74 -11.12 1.23
CA LYS A 244 35.26 -10.39 0.08
C LYS A 244 36.00 -9.14 0.56
N LEU A 245 37.08 -8.80 -0.13
CA LEU A 245 37.81 -7.56 0.12
C LEU A 245 37.03 -6.39 -0.48
N TYR A 246 36.80 -5.37 0.33
CA TYR A 246 36.15 -4.12 -0.07
C TYR A 246 37.07 -2.95 0.26
N PRO A 247 36.98 -1.84 -0.49
CA PRO A 247 37.61 -0.59 -0.08
C PRO A 247 37.13 -0.17 1.32
N SER A 248 38.00 0.53 2.04
CA SER A 248 37.65 1.19 3.30
C SER A 248 36.40 2.05 3.11
N ILE A 249 35.61 2.17 4.17
CA ILE A 249 34.42 3.02 4.16
C ILE A 249 34.89 4.47 4.07
N ASN A 250 34.42 5.20 3.06
CA ASN A 250 34.73 6.61 2.88
C ASN A 250 33.82 7.44 3.79
N ASN A 251 34.41 8.14 4.78
CA ASN A 251 33.65 8.96 5.72
C ASN A 251 32.88 10.11 5.04
N ASN A 252 33.32 10.56 3.86
CA ASN A 252 32.67 11.64 3.11
C ASN A 252 31.40 11.20 2.38
N GLU A 253 31.13 9.89 2.28
CA GLU A 253 29.97 9.31 1.61
C GLU A 253 28.93 8.77 2.61
N LEU A 254 29.11 9.06 3.91
CA LEU A 254 28.21 8.57 4.95
C LEU A 254 26.91 9.39 4.98
N PRO A 255 25.74 8.74 5.12
CA PRO A 255 24.46 9.45 5.09
C PRO A 255 24.28 10.46 6.23
N TYR A 256 24.85 10.18 7.40
CA TYR A 256 24.82 11.03 8.59
C TYR A 256 25.89 10.63 9.60
N ILE A 257 26.12 11.51 10.57
CA ILE A 257 27.00 11.28 11.71
C ILE A 257 26.31 10.34 12.69
N LEU A 258 27.02 9.29 13.11
CA LEU A 258 26.56 8.35 14.12
C LEU A 258 26.98 8.78 15.53
N PRO A 259 26.32 8.24 16.56
CA PRO A 259 26.87 8.19 17.91
C PRO A 259 28.32 7.72 17.97
N ASN A 260 29.09 8.23 18.93
CA ASN A 260 30.49 7.83 19.12
C ASN A 260 30.66 6.34 19.46
N SER A 261 29.65 5.71 20.06
CA SER A 261 29.66 4.27 20.39
C SER A 261 29.33 3.37 19.21
N TRP A 262 28.89 3.92 18.07
CA TRP A 262 28.41 3.19 16.91
C TRP A 262 29.44 3.16 15.78
N SER A 263 29.24 2.26 14.81
CA SER A 263 30.09 2.18 13.62
C SER A 263 29.28 1.83 12.37
N TRP A 264 29.64 2.40 11.24
CA TRP A 264 29.10 1.96 9.94
C TRP A 264 29.74 0.65 9.52
N GLN A 265 28.93 -0.32 9.09
CA GLN A 265 29.42 -1.62 8.62
C GLN A 265 28.71 -2.07 7.35
N ARG A 266 29.40 -2.86 6.52
CA ARG A 266 28.82 -3.45 5.31
C ARG A 266 27.99 -4.68 5.68
N ILE A 267 26.87 -4.91 4.98
CA ILE A 267 26.04 -6.12 5.13
C ILE A 267 26.89 -7.40 5.07
N ASP A 268 27.83 -7.49 4.11
CA ASP A 268 28.64 -8.70 3.93
C ASP A 268 29.45 -9.04 5.18
N TYR A 269 29.86 -8.03 5.95
CA TYR A 269 30.64 -8.20 7.17
C TYR A 269 29.78 -8.73 8.34
N LEU A 270 28.53 -8.25 8.45
CA LEU A 270 27.58 -8.59 9.50
C LEU A 270 26.89 -9.95 9.29
N CYS A 271 27.00 -10.52 8.09
CA CYS A 271 26.34 -11.78 7.73
C CYS A 271 27.33 -12.95 7.66
N GLN A 272 26.95 -14.08 8.27
CA GLN A 272 27.55 -15.39 8.00
C GLN A 272 27.29 -15.81 6.54
N HIS A 273 26.06 -15.62 6.07
CA HIS A 273 25.66 -15.89 4.70
C HIS A 273 24.72 -14.81 4.16
N VAL A 274 24.88 -14.52 2.87
CA VAL A 274 23.92 -13.75 2.08
C VAL A 274 23.63 -14.59 0.85
N ILE A 275 22.40 -15.06 0.68
CA ILE A 275 22.04 -16.03 -0.36
C ILE A 275 20.89 -15.48 -1.17
N ASP A 276 20.97 -15.58 -2.50
CA ASP A 276 19.85 -15.32 -3.39
C ASP A 276 19.08 -16.61 -3.71
N CYS A 277 17.81 -16.44 -4.04
CA CYS A 277 16.97 -17.52 -4.52
C CYS A 277 17.50 -18.13 -5.83
N LEU A 278 17.03 -19.35 -6.15
CA LEU A 278 17.17 -19.88 -7.51
C LEU A 278 16.40 -18.98 -8.49
N HIS A 279 17.03 -18.54 -9.58
CA HIS A 279 16.47 -17.63 -10.58
C HIS A 279 15.40 -18.30 -11.49
N SER A 280 14.75 -19.34 -11.00
CA SER A 280 13.66 -20.05 -11.66
C SER A 280 12.37 -19.92 -10.86
N THR A 281 11.24 -19.82 -11.58
CA THR A 281 9.91 -19.86 -10.98
C THR A 281 9.60 -21.29 -10.53
N PRO A 282 9.21 -21.54 -9.27
CA PRO A 282 8.80 -22.87 -8.83
C PRO A 282 7.49 -23.28 -9.51
N LYS A 283 7.30 -24.59 -9.69
CA LYS A 283 5.98 -25.14 -9.97
C LYS A 283 5.22 -25.24 -8.66
N PHE A 284 4.12 -24.49 -8.55
CA PHE A 284 3.31 -24.46 -7.34
C PHE A 284 2.30 -25.61 -7.33
N LEU A 285 2.06 -26.14 -6.14
CA LEU A 285 1.13 -27.24 -5.87
C LEU A 285 0.10 -26.82 -4.83
N GLU A 286 -0.96 -27.63 -4.67
CA GLU A 286 -1.97 -27.44 -3.62
C GLU A 286 -1.46 -27.89 -2.24
N GLU A 287 -0.52 -28.84 -2.20
CA GLU A 287 0.11 -29.36 -0.98
C GLU A 287 1.62 -29.59 -1.19
N GLY A 288 2.38 -29.64 -0.10
CA GLY A 288 3.82 -29.92 -0.12
C GLY A 288 4.62 -29.10 0.89
N LYS A 289 5.82 -28.67 0.50
CA LYS A 289 6.68 -27.82 1.34
C LYS A 289 6.46 -26.35 1.03
N TYR A 290 6.52 -25.49 2.05
CA TYR A 290 6.29 -24.07 1.85
C TYR A 290 7.40 -23.39 1.04
N CYS A 291 6.97 -22.50 0.16
CA CYS A 291 7.81 -21.62 -0.62
C CYS A 291 7.34 -20.18 -0.37
N ILE A 292 8.26 -19.33 0.08
CA ILE A 292 7.98 -17.93 0.41
C ILE A 292 8.51 -17.01 -0.68
N ASP A 293 7.66 -16.12 -1.16
CA ASP A 293 8.00 -15.11 -2.16
C ASP A 293 7.55 -13.71 -1.72
N THR A 294 7.76 -12.72 -2.59
CA THR A 294 7.46 -11.31 -2.29
C THR A 294 6.00 -11.05 -1.93
N THR A 295 5.06 -11.87 -2.42
CA THR A 295 3.62 -11.68 -2.17
C THR A 295 3.19 -12.15 -0.78
N CYS A 296 4.02 -12.98 -0.15
CA CYS A 296 3.81 -13.53 1.18
C CYS A 296 4.26 -12.57 2.29
N ILE A 297 4.84 -11.41 1.96
CA ILE A 297 5.42 -10.49 2.96
C ILE A 297 4.66 -9.18 2.93
N LYS A 298 4.23 -8.71 4.10
CA LYS A 298 3.64 -7.37 4.26
C LYS A 298 3.98 -6.79 5.62
N GLN A 299 4.46 -5.56 5.64
CA GLN A 299 4.77 -4.80 6.87
C GLN A 299 5.72 -5.49 7.86
N GLY A 300 6.44 -6.53 7.45
CA GLY A 300 7.32 -7.29 8.35
C GLY A 300 6.82 -8.65 8.76
N GLU A 301 5.62 -9.00 8.34
CA GLU A 301 4.96 -10.24 8.72
C GLU A 301 4.80 -11.14 7.50
N ILE A 302 4.72 -12.44 7.78
CA ILE A 302 4.39 -13.46 6.80
C ILE A 302 2.86 -13.55 6.71
N ILE A 303 2.32 -13.34 5.52
CA ILE A 303 0.93 -13.63 5.19
C ILE A 303 0.83 -15.13 4.90
N PHE A 304 0.52 -15.91 5.93
CA PHE A 304 0.47 -17.38 5.84
C PHE A 304 -0.47 -17.88 4.74
N ASP A 305 -1.62 -17.23 4.54
CA ASP A 305 -2.60 -17.57 3.48
C ASP A 305 -2.06 -17.43 2.05
N LYS A 306 -0.95 -16.72 1.87
CA LYS A 306 -0.29 -16.53 0.57
C LYS A 306 0.91 -17.43 0.36
N LEU A 307 1.32 -18.19 1.39
CA LEU A 307 2.38 -19.18 1.23
C LEU A 307 1.96 -20.20 0.18
N ARG A 308 2.90 -20.56 -0.69
CA ARG A 308 2.65 -21.52 -1.76
C ARG A 308 3.38 -22.81 -1.48
N PHE A 309 2.87 -23.92 -1.99
CA PHE A 309 3.53 -25.21 -1.86
C PHE A 309 4.37 -25.56 -3.09
N VAL A 310 5.46 -26.27 -2.86
CA VAL A 310 6.30 -26.90 -3.89
C VAL A 310 6.53 -28.37 -3.53
N SER A 311 6.91 -29.18 -4.53
CA SER A 311 7.28 -30.57 -4.28
C SER A 311 8.54 -30.68 -3.39
N GLU A 312 8.72 -31.83 -2.75
CA GLU A 312 9.92 -32.11 -1.95
C GLU A 312 11.20 -31.95 -2.79
N ASP A 313 11.22 -32.46 -4.02
CA ASP A 313 12.38 -32.33 -4.92
C ASP A 313 12.73 -30.86 -5.21
N SER A 314 11.71 -30.03 -5.50
CA SER A 314 11.93 -28.60 -5.76
C SER A 314 12.36 -27.87 -4.49
N PHE A 315 11.85 -28.28 -3.33
CA PHE A 315 12.29 -27.77 -2.04
C PHE A 315 13.76 -28.07 -1.80
N GLN A 316 14.18 -29.34 -1.91
CA GLN A 316 15.57 -29.78 -1.73
C GLN A 316 16.54 -29.08 -2.69
N GLU A 317 16.14 -28.93 -3.95
CA GLU A 317 16.93 -28.18 -4.94
C GLU A 317 17.16 -26.72 -4.50
N ARG A 318 16.10 -26.05 -4.04
CA ARG A 318 16.15 -24.63 -3.65
C ARG A 318 16.92 -24.39 -2.36
N ILE A 319 16.91 -25.33 -1.42
CA ILE A 319 17.68 -25.21 -0.16
C ILE A 319 19.11 -25.74 -0.27
N ARG A 320 19.52 -26.29 -1.42
CA ARG A 320 20.85 -26.89 -1.62
C ARG A 320 22.01 -25.97 -1.26
N ARG A 321 21.86 -24.65 -1.48
CA ARG A 321 22.88 -23.66 -1.12
C ARG A 321 22.92 -23.40 0.39
N LEU A 322 21.75 -23.19 0.97
CA LEU A 322 21.57 -22.97 2.40
C LEU A 322 20.08 -23.13 2.73
N LYS A 323 19.76 -24.01 3.68
CA LYS A 323 18.41 -24.14 4.21
C LYS A 323 18.11 -22.95 5.13
N PRO A 324 17.00 -22.20 4.90
CA PRO A 324 16.53 -21.17 5.83
C PRO A 324 16.28 -21.75 7.23
N GLN A 325 16.61 -20.96 8.25
CA GLN A 325 16.48 -21.31 9.67
C GLN A 325 15.79 -20.18 10.43
N PRO A 326 15.16 -20.47 11.58
CA PRO A 326 14.59 -19.43 12.42
C PRO A 326 15.60 -18.33 12.73
N GLY A 327 15.16 -17.08 12.68
CA GLY A 327 16.01 -15.90 12.83
C GLY A 327 16.69 -15.41 11.54
N ASP A 328 16.68 -16.19 10.45
CA ASP A 328 17.14 -15.69 9.15
C ASP A 328 16.20 -14.57 8.64
N ILE A 329 16.78 -13.54 8.03
CA ILE A 329 16.02 -12.40 7.48
C ILE A 329 15.84 -12.60 5.98
N LEU A 330 14.59 -12.70 5.53
CA LEU A 330 14.23 -12.78 4.12
C LEU A 330 13.94 -11.40 3.57
N PHE A 331 14.42 -11.11 2.36
CA PHE A 331 14.33 -9.79 1.74
C PHE A 331 13.96 -9.86 0.26
N SER A 332 13.10 -8.95 -0.19
CA SER A 332 12.70 -8.84 -1.60
C SER A 332 13.64 -7.92 -2.38
N ARG A 333 14.23 -8.46 -3.46
CA ARG A 333 15.22 -7.74 -4.29
C ARG A 333 14.77 -7.38 -5.70
N GLU A 334 13.58 -7.82 -6.10
CA GLU A 334 12.94 -7.51 -7.39
C GLU A 334 11.41 -7.53 -7.22
N GLY A 335 10.70 -6.76 -8.06
CA GLY A 335 9.26 -6.53 -7.91
C GLY A 335 9.00 -5.43 -6.88
N THR A 336 8.33 -5.75 -5.77
CA THR A 336 8.25 -4.86 -4.61
C THR A 336 9.52 -5.04 -3.78
N ILE A 337 10.52 -4.19 -4.03
CA ILE A 337 11.82 -4.23 -3.39
C ILE A 337 11.74 -3.66 -1.96
N GLY A 338 12.52 -4.21 -1.04
CA GLY A 338 12.67 -3.64 0.31
C GLY A 338 11.72 -4.22 1.36
N LEU A 339 10.98 -5.27 1.03
CA LEU A 339 10.20 -6.02 2.02
C LEU A 339 11.15 -6.94 2.77
N ALA A 340 11.12 -6.90 4.10
CA ALA A 340 11.95 -7.74 4.95
C ALA A 340 11.12 -8.41 6.04
N VAL A 341 11.37 -9.69 6.31
CA VAL A 341 10.71 -10.49 7.36
C VAL A 341 11.71 -11.42 8.03
N ILE A 342 11.50 -11.72 9.30
CA ILE A 342 12.30 -12.70 10.05
C ILE A 342 11.56 -14.03 10.01
N LEU A 343 12.29 -15.12 9.73
CA LEU A 343 11.69 -16.45 9.73
C LEU A 343 11.41 -16.89 11.18
N PRO A 344 10.16 -17.22 11.53
CA PRO A 344 9.81 -17.67 12.88
C PRO A 344 10.24 -19.12 13.13
N GLU A 345 10.24 -19.52 14.40
CA GLU A 345 10.42 -20.92 14.78
C GLU A 345 9.32 -21.81 14.21
N GLY A 346 9.67 -23.07 13.91
CA GLY A 346 8.72 -24.08 13.42
C GLY A 346 8.30 -23.96 11.95
N LEU A 347 8.68 -22.89 11.24
CA LEU A 347 8.33 -22.69 9.84
C LEU A 347 9.47 -23.10 8.89
N GLU A 348 9.31 -24.25 8.21
CA GLU A 348 10.23 -24.68 7.15
C GLU A 348 9.82 -24.13 5.79
N VAL A 349 10.67 -23.31 5.18
CA VAL A 349 10.43 -22.71 3.86
C VAL A 349 11.65 -22.82 2.94
N CYS A 350 11.41 -22.79 1.63
CA CYS A 350 12.42 -22.46 0.63
C CYS A 350 12.12 -21.08 0.00
N LEU A 351 13.15 -20.45 -0.58
CA LEU A 351 12.99 -19.15 -1.22
C LEU A 351 12.36 -19.29 -2.61
N GLY A 352 11.25 -18.60 -2.81
CA GLY A 352 10.66 -18.32 -4.11
C GLY A 352 11.51 -17.31 -4.89
N GLN A 353 11.10 -17.04 -6.13
CA GLN A 353 11.82 -16.10 -6.99
C GLN A 353 11.87 -14.69 -6.38
N ARG A 354 12.88 -13.90 -6.75
CA ARG A 354 13.05 -12.48 -6.35
C ARG A 354 13.33 -12.27 -4.85
N MET A 355 13.57 -13.34 -4.11
CA MET A 355 13.92 -13.31 -2.70
C MET A 355 15.42 -13.48 -2.48
N MET A 356 15.88 -12.98 -1.35
CA MET A 356 17.19 -13.29 -0.79
C MET A 356 17.07 -13.49 0.71
N MET A 357 18.13 -14.00 1.31
CA MET A 357 18.20 -14.31 2.73
C MET A 357 19.53 -13.84 3.30
N PHE A 358 19.45 -13.30 4.52
CA PHE A 358 20.58 -12.92 5.35
C PHE A 358 20.59 -13.80 6.60
N ARG A 359 21.73 -14.44 6.86
CA ARG A 359 22.02 -15.07 8.15
C ARG A 359 23.08 -14.24 8.85
N THR A 360 22.71 -13.56 9.93
CA THR A 360 23.62 -12.66 10.67
C THR A 360 24.50 -13.43 11.66
N PHE A 361 25.56 -12.78 12.17
CA PHE A 361 26.25 -13.28 13.37
C PHE A 361 25.42 -13.06 14.63
N ASN A 362 25.69 -13.81 15.68
CA ASN A 362 24.90 -13.82 16.92
C ASN A 362 24.94 -12.48 17.67
N GLU A 363 25.99 -11.67 17.44
CA GLU A 363 26.13 -10.34 18.00
C GLU A 363 25.18 -9.31 17.37
N ILE A 364 24.50 -9.68 16.28
CA ILE A 364 23.52 -8.86 15.56
C ILE A 364 22.12 -9.34 15.89
N VAL A 365 21.33 -8.47 16.50
CA VAL A 365 19.92 -8.74 16.79
C VAL A 365 19.13 -8.76 15.47
N PRO A 366 18.47 -9.88 15.09
CA PRO A 366 17.78 -9.99 13.80
C PRO A 366 16.73 -8.92 13.54
N GLU A 367 15.99 -8.52 14.58
CA GLU A 367 14.97 -7.47 14.57
C GLU A 367 15.58 -6.11 14.24
N TYR A 368 16.69 -5.77 14.89
CA TYR A 368 17.44 -4.54 14.59
C TYR A 368 17.94 -4.54 13.14
N PHE A 369 18.53 -5.66 12.69
CA PHE A 369 19.01 -5.78 11.32
C PHE A 369 17.87 -5.62 10.30
N ARG A 370 16.70 -6.22 10.57
CA ARG A 370 15.50 -6.05 9.76
C ARG A 370 15.08 -4.58 9.70
N TYR A 371 15.02 -3.88 10.82
CA TYR A 371 14.69 -2.45 10.84
C TYR A 371 15.68 -1.61 10.04
N ALA A 372 16.98 -1.92 10.12
CA ALA A 372 17.99 -1.26 9.31
C ALA A 372 17.74 -1.45 7.80
N LEU A 373 17.39 -2.67 7.37
CA LEU A 373 17.07 -2.98 5.96
C LEU A 373 15.84 -2.26 5.41
N VAL A 374 14.93 -1.78 6.27
CA VAL A 374 13.70 -1.09 5.85
C VAL A 374 13.69 0.39 6.24
N SER A 375 14.79 0.89 6.79
CA SER A 375 14.99 2.32 7.09
C SER A 375 15.15 3.15 5.81
N ASP A 376 14.82 4.44 5.89
CA ASP A 376 14.96 5.37 4.75
C ASP A 376 16.39 5.43 4.21
N THR A 377 17.35 5.36 5.11
CA THR A 377 18.77 5.35 4.77
C THR A 377 19.12 4.17 3.86
N PHE A 378 18.64 2.98 4.20
CA PHE A 378 18.91 1.78 3.41
C PHE A 378 18.11 1.80 2.09
N VAL A 379 16.88 2.30 2.14
CA VAL A 379 16.04 2.52 0.96
C VAL A 379 16.73 3.40 -0.08
N GLN A 380 17.28 4.54 0.34
CA GLN A 380 18.01 5.43 -0.56
C GLN A 380 19.26 4.77 -1.16
N GLN A 381 20.00 3.98 -0.37
CA GLN A 381 21.17 3.26 -0.86
C GLN A 381 20.82 2.32 -2.00
N TRP A 382 19.77 1.50 -1.87
CA TRP A 382 19.42 0.57 -2.93
C TRP A 382 18.64 1.20 -4.09
N GLN A 383 17.88 2.27 -3.85
CA GLN A 383 17.22 3.04 -4.91
C GLN A 383 18.24 3.62 -5.91
N SER A 384 19.39 4.09 -5.42
CA SER A 384 20.49 4.59 -6.26
C SER A 384 21.21 3.52 -7.08
N LYS A 385 20.92 2.23 -6.81
CA LYS A 385 21.55 1.06 -7.45
C LYS A 385 20.57 0.22 -8.26
N LEU A 386 19.35 0.72 -8.52
CA LEU A 386 18.36 0.00 -9.30
C LEU A 386 18.79 -0.17 -10.75
N ILE A 387 18.61 -1.37 -11.27
CA ILE A 387 18.92 -1.75 -12.66
C ILE A 387 17.63 -2.19 -13.36
N GLY A 388 17.52 -1.88 -14.65
CA GLY A 388 16.42 -2.28 -15.51
C GLY A 388 15.30 -1.23 -15.59
N THR A 389 14.83 -0.98 -16.82
CA THR A 389 13.75 -0.01 -17.10
C THR A 389 12.37 -0.61 -16.85
N ALA A 390 12.15 -1.87 -17.25
CA ALA A 390 10.87 -2.59 -17.12
C ALA A 390 10.75 -3.44 -15.84
N ALA A 391 11.85 -4.09 -15.41
CA ALA A 391 11.91 -4.90 -14.20
C ALA A 391 13.06 -4.42 -13.31
N ARG A 392 12.74 -3.47 -12.42
CA ARG A 392 13.69 -2.94 -11.45
C ARG A 392 14.11 -4.04 -10.48
N HIS A 393 15.41 -4.25 -10.36
CA HIS A 393 16.01 -5.20 -9.41
C HIS A 393 17.32 -4.65 -8.85
N ILE A 394 17.76 -5.22 -7.73
CA ILE A 394 19.07 -4.94 -7.13
C ILE A 394 19.94 -6.19 -7.20
N ASN A 395 21.22 -6.03 -7.53
CA ASN A 395 22.19 -7.11 -7.48
C ASN A 395 22.62 -7.46 -6.06
N ILE A 396 22.75 -8.77 -5.79
CA ILE A 396 23.30 -9.26 -4.52
C ILE A 396 24.70 -8.69 -4.22
N ALA A 397 25.51 -8.47 -5.26
CA ALA A 397 26.84 -7.89 -5.13
C ALA A 397 26.80 -6.44 -4.61
N ASP A 398 25.76 -5.68 -4.94
CA ASP A 398 25.57 -4.31 -4.48
C ASP A 398 25.00 -4.30 -3.05
N ILE A 399 24.01 -5.15 -2.77
CA ILE A 399 23.43 -5.29 -1.42
C ILE A 399 24.51 -5.64 -0.39
N ARG A 400 25.42 -6.56 -0.70
CA ARG A 400 26.55 -6.91 0.18
C ARG A 400 27.41 -5.72 0.58
N LYS A 401 27.52 -4.70 -0.30
CA LYS A 401 28.35 -3.51 -0.07
C LYS A 401 27.63 -2.41 0.71
N MET A 402 26.30 -2.47 0.80
CA MET A 402 25.50 -1.44 1.47
C MET A 402 25.82 -1.35 2.95
N LEU A 403 25.68 -0.15 3.49
CA LEU A 403 26.06 0.22 4.84
C LEU A 403 24.85 0.17 5.77
N ILE A 404 25.08 -0.39 6.95
CA ILE A 404 24.15 -0.44 8.08
C ILE A 404 24.87 0.14 9.29
N PRO A 405 24.21 0.99 10.09
CA PRO A 405 24.77 1.47 11.34
C PRO A 405 24.72 0.35 12.37
N LEU A 406 25.82 0.13 13.08
CA LEU A 406 25.98 -0.92 14.09
C LEU A 406 26.11 -0.29 15.49
N PRO A 407 25.10 -0.45 16.35
CA PRO A 407 25.17 -0.14 17.77
C PRO A 407 25.83 -1.29 18.56
N PRO A 408 26.19 -1.03 19.82
CA PRO A 408 26.37 -2.06 20.85
C PRO A 408 25.21 -3.08 20.87
N THR A 409 25.49 -4.36 21.13
CA THR A 409 24.42 -5.40 21.16
C THR A 409 23.36 -5.11 22.22
N ALA A 410 23.74 -4.55 23.38
CA ALA A 410 22.79 -4.14 24.41
C ALA A 410 21.85 -3.02 23.91
N GLU A 411 22.40 -2.02 23.21
CA GLU A 411 21.63 -0.94 22.63
C GLU A 411 20.72 -1.40 21.49
N GLN A 412 21.17 -2.35 20.65
CA GLN A 412 20.31 -2.99 19.63
C GLN A 412 19.02 -3.56 20.24
N LYS A 413 19.11 -4.25 21.39
CA LYS A 413 17.93 -4.80 22.08
C LYS A 413 17.00 -3.70 22.60
N ARG A 414 17.55 -2.65 23.22
CA ARG A 414 16.75 -1.50 23.69
C ARG A 414 16.05 -0.78 22.53
N ILE A 415 16.71 -0.65 21.39
CA ILE A 415 16.10 -0.12 20.17
C ILE A 415 14.94 -0.99 19.72
N VAL A 416 15.11 -2.32 19.72
CA VAL A 416 14.06 -3.26 19.31
C VAL A 416 12.83 -3.15 20.19
N GLU A 417 13.01 -3.24 21.51
CA GLU A 417 11.93 -3.08 22.48
C GLU A 417 11.17 -1.76 22.29
N LYS A 418 11.92 -0.67 22.02
CA LYS A 418 11.32 0.65 21.80
C LYS A 418 10.53 0.74 20.49
N CYS A 419 11.11 0.24 19.39
CA CYS A 419 10.45 0.19 18.10
C CYS A 419 9.16 -0.63 18.18
N ASP A 420 9.19 -1.83 18.76
CA ASP A 420 8.00 -2.68 18.88
C ASP A 420 6.88 -2.00 19.67
N SER A 421 7.21 -1.35 20.79
CA SER A 421 6.23 -0.54 21.56
C SER A 421 5.59 0.56 20.70
N LEU A 422 6.40 1.29 19.94
CA LEU A 422 5.91 2.39 19.10
C LEU A 422 5.13 1.89 17.87
N MET A 423 5.51 0.75 17.29
CA MET A 423 4.79 0.14 16.17
C MET A 423 3.41 -0.34 16.59
N SER A 424 3.29 -0.94 17.78
CA SER A 424 2.00 -1.33 18.36
C SER A 424 1.07 -0.13 18.61
N LEU A 425 1.64 1.00 19.05
CA LEU A 425 0.87 2.25 19.19
C LEU A 425 0.41 2.79 17.83
N CYS A 426 1.26 2.71 16.81
CA CYS A 426 0.88 3.06 15.44
C CYS A 426 -0.26 2.15 14.91
N ASP A 427 -0.24 0.84 15.21
CA ASP A 427 -1.31 -0.09 14.81
C ASP A 427 -2.64 0.28 15.45
N THR A 428 -2.59 0.61 16.75
CA THR A 428 -3.77 1.03 17.51
C THR A 428 -4.33 2.35 16.95
N LEU A 429 -3.46 3.30 16.63
CA LEU A 429 -3.86 4.59 16.05
C LEU A 429 -4.48 4.41 14.66
N GLU A 430 -3.85 3.62 13.79
CA GLU A 430 -4.35 3.32 12.45
C GLU A 430 -5.72 2.64 12.49
N ALA A 431 -5.93 1.69 13.41
CA ALA A 431 -7.20 1.01 13.58
C ALA A 431 -8.31 1.97 14.05
N LYS A 432 -8.00 2.89 14.98
CA LYS A 432 -8.97 3.90 15.45
C LYS A 432 -9.37 4.88 14.35
N LEU A 433 -8.40 5.38 13.58
CA LEU A 433 -8.65 6.30 12.47
C LEU A 433 -9.52 5.64 11.39
N LYS A 434 -9.27 4.37 11.05
CA LYS A 434 -10.11 3.60 10.11
C LYS A 434 -11.54 3.36 10.61
N GLN A 435 -11.75 3.34 11.93
CA GLN A 435 -13.07 3.18 12.54
C GLN A 435 -13.85 4.50 12.69
N GLY A 436 -13.27 5.64 12.28
CA GLY A 436 -13.92 6.95 12.40
C GLY A 436 -14.20 7.38 13.84
N ARG A 437 -13.46 6.81 14.82
CA ARG A 437 -13.59 7.17 16.23
C ARG A 437 -12.70 8.37 16.53
N ASP A 438 -13.31 9.50 16.87
CA ASP A 438 -12.61 10.67 17.37
C ASP A 438 -11.90 10.38 18.71
N SER A 439 -10.78 11.08 18.91
CA SER A 439 -9.98 11.25 20.14
C SER A 439 -8.75 10.33 20.32
N SER A 440 -7.64 10.88 19.80
CA SER A 440 -6.23 10.44 19.85
C SER A 440 -5.54 10.73 21.21
N GLU A 441 -6.15 11.53 22.11
CA GLU A 441 -5.51 12.06 23.33
C GLU A 441 -4.81 11.04 24.26
N LYS A 442 -5.46 9.90 24.58
CA LYS A 442 -4.86 8.92 25.53
C LYS A 442 -3.70 8.12 24.95
N LEU A 443 -3.64 7.94 23.62
CA LEU A 443 -2.52 7.26 22.96
C LEU A 443 -1.39 8.24 22.63
N MET A 444 -1.75 9.48 22.31
CA MET A 444 -0.85 10.62 22.14
C MET A 444 0.04 10.82 23.39
N GLU A 445 -0.55 10.83 24.58
CA GLU A 445 0.22 11.05 25.80
C GLU A 445 1.23 9.92 26.07
N VAL A 446 0.88 8.68 25.72
CA VAL A 446 1.75 7.51 25.92
C VAL A 446 2.83 7.43 24.84
N ALA A 447 2.49 7.58 23.56
CA ALA A 447 3.45 7.54 22.45
C ALA A 447 4.43 8.72 22.48
N ALA A 448 3.92 9.93 22.70
CA ALA A 448 4.74 11.14 22.76
C ALA A 448 5.63 11.18 24.01
N LYS A 449 5.13 10.77 25.20
CA LYS A 449 6.00 10.62 26.38
C LYS A 449 7.03 9.52 26.19
N GLN A 450 6.69 8.44 25.48
CA GLN A 450 7.66 7.37 25.23
C GLN A 450 8.78 7.81 24.31
N VAL A 451 8.52 8.55 23.22
CA VAL A 451 9.59 9.06 22.34
C VAL A 451 10.50 10.08 23.06
N LEU A 452 10.00 10.79 24.09
CA LEU A 452 10.72 11.84 24.82
C LEU A 452 11.28 11.46 26.21
N THR A 453 11.03 10.24 26.70
CA THR A 453 11.61 9.80 27.98
C THR A 453 12.99 9.17 27.82
N ALA A 454 13.44 8.98 26.58
CA ALA A 454 14.85 8.83 26.24
C ALA A 454 15.50 10.21 26.03
#